data_AF-A0A6P0Y1W3-F1
#
_entry.id   AF-A0A6P0Y1W3-F1
#
_cell.length_a   1.000
_cell.length_b   1.000
_cell.length_c   1.000
_cell.angle_alpha   90.00
_cell.angle_beta   90.00
_cell.angle_gamma   90.00
#
_symmetry.space_group_name_H-M   'P 1'
#
loop_
_entity.id
_entity.type
_entity.pdbx_description
1 polymer ?
#
loop_
_entity_poly.entity_id
_entity_poly.type
_entity_poly.pdbx_seq_one_letter_code
_entity_poly.pdbx_strand_id
1 'polypeptide(L)'
;MTTLFYRNFRLLILAILVILTWGISAFFTLPRLEDPELVSRIAVVTTFLPGADAERVEALVTEKIEEELSEIEEIKSYESDSRAGSSIITIELLDSVEEADADAIWLR
;
A
#
# COMPACT_ATOMS: atom_id res chain seq x y z
N MET A 1 12.42 -37.12 -24.98
CA MET A 1 11.34 -36.11 -25.11
C MET A 1 11.64 -35.05 -26.17
N THR A 2 12.90 -34.70 -26.44
CA THR A 2 13.30 -33.59 -27.33
C THR A 2 13.07 -33.83 -28.84
N THR A 3 13.12 -35.08 -29.32
CA THR A 3 12.98 -35.40 -30.77
C THR A 3 11.53 -35.51 -31.25
N LEU A 4 10.57 -35.41 -30.34
CA LEU A 4 9.15 -35.68 -30.60
C LEU A 4 8.53 -34.63 -31.55
N PHE A 5 8.91 -33.37 -31.38
CA PHE A 5 8.46 -32.24 -32.20
C PHE A 5 9.03 -32.25 -33.62
N TYR A 6 10.29 -32.67 -33.78
CA TYR A 6 10.95 -32.76 -35.09
C TYR A 6 10.43 -33.93 -35.93
N ARG A 7 10.08 -35.05 -35.29
CA ARG A 7 9.54 -36.22 -35.99
C ARG A 7 8.08 -36.03 -36.42
N ASN A 8 7.30 -35.28 -35.64
CA ASN A 8 5.87 -35.07 -35.85
C ASN A 8 5.57 -33.59 -36.04
N PHE A 9 5.75 -33.08 -37.27
CA PHE A 9 5.52 -31.67 -37.62
C PHE A 9 4.12 -31.16 -37.23
N ARG A 10 3.11 -32.04 -37.26
CA ARG A 10 1.73 -31.72 -36.82
C ARG A 10 1.65 -31.34 -35.34
N LEU A 11 2.40 -32.01 -34.47
CA LEU A 11 2.45 -31.70 -33.03
C LEU A 11 3.16 -30.38 -32.76
N LEU A 12 4.19 -30.07 -33.55
CA LEU A 12 4.88 -28.78 -33.48
C LEU A 12 3.94 -27.64 -33.82
N ILE A 13 3.21 -27.75 -34.95
CA ILE A 13 2.21 -26.73 -35.34
C ILE A 13 1.13 -26.56 -34.27
N LEU A 14 0.62 -27.68 -33.74
CA LEU A 14 -0.39 -27.64 -32.68
C LEU A 14 0.14 -26.91 -31.43
N ALA A 15 1.36 -27.21 -31.00
CA ALA A 15 1.97 -26.53 -29.86
C ALA A 15 2.13 -25.02 -30.09
N ILE A 16 2.57 -24.62 -31.29
CA ILE A 16 2.65 -23.19 -31.66
C ILE A 16 1.27 -22.55 -31.63
N LEU A 17 0.24 -23.19 -32.19
CA LEU A 17 -1.12 -22.67 -32.19
C LEU A 17 -1.68 -22.51 -30.78
N VAL A 18 -1.41 -23.46 -29.88
CA VAL A 18 -1.83 -23.36 -28.47
C VAL A 18 -1.12 -22.18 -27.80
N ILE A 19 0.18 -22.02 -27.99
CA ILE A 19 0.93 -20.88 -27.41
C ILE A 19 0.41 -19.55 -27.96
N LEU A 20 0.14 -19.46 -29.26
CA LEU A 20 -0.38 -18.24 -29.89
C LEU A 20 -1.77 -17.89 -29.38
N THR A 21 -2.69 -18.86 -29.36
CA THR A 21 -4.07 -18.62 -28.89
C THR A 21 -4.10 -18.26 -27.41
N TRP A 22 -3.27 -18.90 -26.59
CA TRP A 22 -3.12 -18.56 -25.18
C TRP A 22 -2.52 -17.17 -25.01
N GLY A 23 -1.47 -16.82 -25.76
CA GLY A 23 -0.85 -15.50 -25.73
C GLY A 23 -1.81 -14.39 -26.13
N ILE A 24 -2.61 -14.60 -27.18
CA ILE A 24 -3.66 -13.67 -27.61
C ILE A 24 -4.73 -13.52 -26.53
N SER A 25 -5.19 -14.63 -25.95
CA SER A 25 -6.16 -14.59 -24.85
C SER A 25 -5.62 -13.79 -23.67
N ALA A 26 -4.38 -14.06 -23.25
CA ALA A 26 -3.73 -13.38 -22.14
C ALA A 26 -3.59 -11.87 -22.41
N PHE A 27 -3.27 -11.47 -23.64
CA PHE A 27 -3.17 -10.07 -24.03
C PHE A 27 -4.50 -9.31 -23.87
N PHE A 28 -5.62 -9.97 -24.19
CA PHE A 28 -6.96 -9.37 -24.03
C PHE A 28 -7.48 -9.43 -22.58
N THR A 29 -7.07 -10.41 -21.78
CA THR A 29 -7.52 -10.56 -20.39
C THR A 29 -6.63 -9.83 -19.39
N LEU A 30 -5.45 -9.33 -19.80
CA LEU A 30 -4.53 -8.67 -18.89
C LEU A 30 -5.19 -7.38 -18.36
N PRO A 31 -5.44 -7.26 -17.05
CA PRO A 31 -5.96 -6.02 -16.48
C PRO A 31 -4.91 -4.93 -16.69
N ARG A 32 -5.36 -3.81 -17.24
CA ARG A 32 -4.53 -2.62 -17.44
C ARG A 32 -5.00 -1.59 -16.44
N LEU A 33 -4.19 -1.36 -15.42
CA LEU A 33 -4.35 -0.24 -14.51
C LEU A 33 -3.32 0.81 -14.92
N GLU A 34 -3.79 2.03 -15.20
CA GLU A 34 -2.91 3.18 -15.47
C GLU A 34 -2.14 3.54 -14.20
N ASP A 35 -2.85 3.58 -13.08
CA ASP A 35 -2.30 3.66 -11.73
C ASP A 35 -2.69 2.37 -10.98
N PRO A 36 -1.72 1.57 -10.50
CA PRO A 36 -2.04 0.42 -9.66
C PRO A 36 -2.65 0.89 -8.34
N GLU A 37 -3.65 0.18 -7.83
CA GLU A 37 -4.15 0.42 -6.48
C GLU A 37 -2.99 0.15 -5.50
N LEU A 38 -2.61 1.19 -4.76
CA LEU A 38 -1.61 1.11 -3.71
C LEU A 38 -2.34 1.06 -2.37
N VAL A 39 -1.96 0.10 -1.54
CA VAL A 39 -2.39 0.07 -0.13
C VAL A 39 -2.02 1.39 0.53
N SER A 40 -3.00 2.09 1.11
CA SER A 40 -2.74 3.32 1.85
C SER A 40 -2.08 3.00 3.19
N ARG A 41 -0.74 2.90 3.16
CA ARG A 41 0.10 2.69 4.35
C ARG A 41 0.43 4.00 5.08
N ILE A 42 0.01 5.12 4.52
CA ILE A 42 0.24 6.45 5.07
C ILE A 42 -1.11 7.04 5.50
N ALA A 43 -1.18 7.52 6.73
CA ALA A 43 -2.29 8.31 7.22
C ALA A 43 -1.80 9.67 7.71
N VAL A 44 -2.65 10.68 7.60
CA VAL A 44 -2.37 12.03 8.09
C VAL A 44 -3.48 12.43 9.05
N VAL A 45 -3.12 12.65 10.30
CA VAL A 45 -4.01 13.15 11.35
C VAL A 45 -3.75 14.64 11.50
N THR A 46 -4.78 15.46 11.28
CA THR A 46 -4.71 16.91 11.48
C THR A 46 -5.62 17.30 12.63
N THR A 47 -5.06 17.92 13.65
CA THR A 47 -5.78 18.39 14.83
C THR A 47 -5.65 19.90 14.95
N PHE A 48 -6.74 20.57 15.35
CA PHE A 48 -6.78 22.03 15.48
C PHE A 48 -6.95 22.42 16.95
N LEU A 49 -6.08 23.31 17.45
CA LEU A 49 -6.17 23.92 18.77
C LEU A 49 -6.00 25.45 18.64
N PRO A 50 -7.04 26.16 18.16
CA PRO A 50 -6.92 27.58 17.87
C PRO A 50 -6.60 28.39 19.13
N GLY A 51 -5.65 29.32 19.02
CA GLY A 51 -5.24 30.20 20.11
C GLY A 51 -4.16 29.63 21.04
N ALA A 52 -3.61 28.45 20.75
CA ALA A 52 -2.44 27.92 21.43
C ALA A 52 -1.16 28.16 20.62
N ASP A 53 -0.07 28.50 21.33
CA ASP A 53 1.28 28.57 20.78
C ASP A 53 1.79 27.17 20.41
N ALA A 54 2.78 27.08 19.52
CA ALA A 54 3.31 25.80 19.01
C ALA A 54 3.72 24.84 20.14
N GLU A 55 4.47 25.32 21.14
CA GLU A 55 4.91 24.53 22.31
C GLU A 55 3.72 23.97 23.10
N ARG A 56 2.63 24.72 23.17
CA ARG A 56 1.42 24.31 23.90
C ARG A 56 0.57 23.33 23.10
N VAL A 57 0.56 23.43 21.78
CA VAL A 57 -0.06 22.44 20.89
C VAL A 57 0.71 21.12 20.97
N GLU A 58 2.04 21.18 20.98
CA GLU A 58 2.90 20.01 21.10
C GLU A 58 2.62 19.24 22.41
N ALA A 59 2.74 19.92 23.55
CA ALA A 59 2.60 19.27 24.86
C ALA A 59 1.17 18.76 25.18
N LEU A 60 0.12 19.40 24.65
CA LEU A 60 -1.26 19.05 24.98
C LEU A 60 -1.93 18.13 23.95
N VAL A 61 -1.47 18.15 22.71
CA VAL A 61 -2.11 17.44 21.59
C VAL A 61 -1.14 16.45 20.99
N THR A 62 -0.02 16.93 20.45
CA THR A 62 0.90 16.09 19.70
C THR A 62 1.49 14.98 20.56
N GLU A 63 2.05 15.31 21.73
CA GLU A 63 2.66 14.35 22.65
C GLU A 63 1.66 13.29 23.13
N LYS A 64 0.41 13.70 23.38
CA LYS A 64 -0.67 12.78 23.78
C LYS A 64 -1.04 11.80 22.68
N ILE A 65 -1.06 12.25 21.43
CA ILE A 65 -1.36 11.38 20.29
C ILE A 65 -0.16 10.45 20.02
N GLU A 66 1.07 10.95 20.09
CA GLU A 66 2.27 10.14 19.91
C GLU A 66 2.41 9.03 20.95
N GLU A 67 2.04 9.31 22.21
CA GLU A 67 2.03 8.33 23.30
C GLU A 67 1.11 7.14 22.96
N GLU A 68 -0.13 7.40 22.54
CA GLU A 68 -1.09 6.36 22.14
C GLU A 68 -0.68 5.64 20.84
N LEU A 69 -0.14 6.37 19.86
CA LEU A 69 0.37 5.76 18.62
C LEU A 69 1.56 4.83 18.88
N SER A 70 2.38 5.11 19.89
CA SER A 70 3.52 4.27 20.24
C SER A 70 3.13 2.89 20.78
N GLU A 71 1.88 2.71 21.20
CA GLU A 71 1.35 1.42 21.67
C GLU A 71 0.97 0.47 20.52
N ILE A 72 0.89 0.97 19.27
CA ILE A 72 0.48 0.21 18.10
C ILE A 72 1.73 -0.39 17.43
N GLU A 73 1.91 -1.71 17.57
CA GLU A 73 3.09 -2.44 17.06
C GLU A 73 3.20 -2.41 15.52
N GLU A 74 2.09 -2.19 14.82
CA GLU A 74 2.00 -2.17 13.36
C GLU A 74 2.51 -0.86 12.72
N ILE A 75 2.79 0.17 13.52
CA ILE A 75 3.34 1.46 13.06
C ILE A 75 4.86 1.36 12.91
N LYS A 76 5.35 1.75 11.73
CA LYS A 76 6.79 1.78 11.39
C LYS A 76 7.44 3.07 11.87
N SER A 77 6.81 4.20 11.56
CA SER A 77 7.29 5.53 11.93
C SER A 77 6.15 6.54 11.90
N TYR A 78 6.29 7.58 12.71
CA TYR A 78 5.43 8.76 12.69
C TYR A 78 6.29 10.02 12.68
N GLU A 79 5.82 11.06 11.98
CA GLU A 79 6.44 12.38 11.93
C GLU A 79 5.39 13.43 12.29
N SER A 80 5.72 14.32 13.22
CA SER A 80 4.80 15.35 13.71
C SER A 80 5.33 16.76 13.43
N ASP A 81 4.43 17.65 13.01
CA ASP A 81 4.67 19.07 12.80
C ASP A 81 3.63 19.86 13.61
N SER A 82 4.10 20.46 14.71
CA SER A 82 3.28 21.27 15.60
C SER A 82 3.47 22.75 15.28
N ARG A 83 2.37 23.43 14.93
CA ARG A 83 2.33 24.86 14.63
C ARG A 83 1.32 25.57 15.53
N ALA A 84 1.44 26.89 15.63
CA ALA A 84 0.46 27.68 16.35
C ALA A 84 -0.94 27.43 15.77
N GLY A 85 -1.85 26.91 16.60
CA GLY A 85 -3.22 26.60 16.19
C GLY A 85 -3.46 25.21 15.59
N SER A 86 -2.43 24.43 15.24
CA SER A 86 -2.62 23.13 14.55
C SER A 86 -1.47 22.15 14.77
N SER A 87 -1.78 20.86 14.82
CA SER A 87 -0.84 19.74 14.82
C SER A 87 -1.12 18.84 13.62
N ILE A 88 -0.08 18.46 12.87
CA ILE A 88 -0.15 17.52 11.76
C ILE A 88 0.76 16.34 12.10
N ILE A 89 0.21 15.13 12.08
CA ILE A 89 0.96 13.89 12.35
C ILE A 89 0.80 12.98 11.14
N THR A 90 1.92 12.59 10.54
CA THR A 90 1.98 11.64 9.42
C THR A 90 2.42 10.29 9.97
N ILE A 91 1.66 9.24 9.71
CA ILE A 91 1.86 7.89 10.24
C ILE A 91 2.14 6.97 9.06
N GLU A 92 3.19 6.14 9.16
CA GLU A 92 3.55 5.10 8.20
C GLU A 92 3.44 3.72 8.87
N LEU A 93 2.69 2.80 8.24
CA LEU A 93 2.57 1.41 8.66
C LEU A 93 3.74 0.55 8.15
N LEU A 94 3.96 -0.60 8.80
CA LEU A 94 4.96 -1.57 8.35
C LEU A 94 4.67 -2.10 6.93
N ASP A 95 5.75 -2.36 6.19
CA ASP A 95 5.69 -2.95 4.83
C ASP A 95 5.11 -4.38 4.83
N SER A 96 5.12 -5.05 5.99
CA SER A 96 4.58 -6.40 6.20
C SER A 96 3.05 -6.46 6.39
N VAL A 97 2.39 -5.31 6.57
CA VAL A 97 0.93 -5.26 6.72
C VAL A 97 0.26 -5.60 5.38
N GLU A 98 -0.64 -6.57 5.36
CA GLU A 98 -1.41 -6.89 4.17
C GLU A 98 -2.50 -5.84 3.92
N GLU A 99 -2.90 -5.65 2.66
CA GLU A 99 -3.92 -4.66 2.27
C GLU A 99 -5.25 -4.88 3.01
N ALA A 100 -5.62 -6.13 3.25
CA ALA A 100 -6.84 -6.50 3.95
C ALA A 100 -6.84 -6.10 5.44
N ASP A 101 -5.66 -5.97 6.04
CA ASP A 101 -5.50 -5.68 7.47
C ASP A 101 -5.28 -4.19 7.74
N ALA A 102 -4.85 -3.42 6.74
CA ALA A 102 -4.61 -1.98 6.86
C ALA A 102 -5.86 -1.23 7.35
N ASP A 103 -7.04 -1.52 6.78
CA ASP A 103 -8.30 -0.92 7.19
C ASP A 103 -8.68 -1.26 8.63
N ALA A 104 -8.39 -2.48 9.08
CA ALA A 104 -8.66 -2.91 10.44
C ALA A 104 -7.77 -2.20 11.46
N ILE A 105 -6.50 -1.93 11.10
CA ILE A 105 -5.55 -1.19 11.94
C ILE A 105 -6.00 0.27 12.08
N TRP A 106 -6.49 0.90 11.00
CA TRP A 106 -6.97 2.29 11.06
C TRP A 106 -8.26 2.49 11.87
N LEU A 107 -9.06 1.44 12.04
CA LEU A 107 -10.31 1.48 12.80
C LEU A 107 -10.15 1.19 14.29
N ARG A 108 -8.95 0.79 14.71
CA ARG A 108 -8.63 0.48 16.10
C ARG A 108 -8.40 1.75 16.92
#